data_AF-A0A2P8H9E1-F1
#
_entry.id   AF-A0A2P8H9E1-F1
#
_cell.length_a   1.000
_cell.length_b   1.000
_cell.length_c   1.000
_cell.angle_alpha   90.00
_cell.angle_beta   90.00
_cell.angle_gamma   90.00
#
_symmetry.space_group_name_H-M   'P 1'
#
loop_
_entity.id
_entity.type
_entity.pdbx_description
1 polymer ?
#
loop_
_entity_poly.entity_id
_entity_poly.type
_entity_poly.pdbx_seq_one_letter_code
_entity_poly.pdbx_strand_id
1 'polypeptide(L)'
;MSTVYEINKGINKSIEFRGIKAQYIVYLAAGLVFLLLFFTIIYIIGINIYVCVVIILASGAALFTTVQRFSKKYGQHGLIKKAAQSRLPSFIYSSSRKIFFQLSESDKHEADKETGKRTTNL
;
A
#
# COMPACT_ATOMS: atom_id res chain seq x y z
N MET A 1 -15.41 21.07 33.06
CA MET A 1 -15.50 21.78 31.76
C MET A 1 -14.83 20.92 30.70
N SER A 2 -15.53 20.55 29.63
CA SER A 2 -14.96 19.80 28.51
C SER A 2 -14.49 20.80 27.45
N THR A 3 -13.22 20.72 27.07
CA THR A 3 -12.65 21.50 25.96
C THR A 3 -13.07 20.87 24.65
N VAL A 4 -13.80 21.63 23.83
CA VAL A 4 -14.17 21.23 22.46
C VAL A 4 -12.98 21.56 21.56
N TYR A 5 -12.40 20.53 20.95
CA TYR A 5 -11.32 20.68 19.98
C TYR A 5 -11.88 20.61 18.56
N GLU A 6 -11.50 21.57 17.71
CA GLU A 6 -11.74 21.54 16.28
C GLU A 6 -10.89 20.43 15.64
N ILE A 7 -11.48 19.25 15.43
CA ILE A 7 -10.82 18.15 14.73
C ILE A 7 -10.82 18.47 13.23
N ASN A 8 -9.64 18.80 12.69
CA ASN A 8 -9.44 18.99 11.25
C ASN A 8 -9.44 17.63 10.51
N LYS A 9 -10.61 17.22 10.03
CA LYS A 9 -10.88 15.89 9.42
C LYS A 9 -10.17 15.64 8.07
N GLY A 10 -9.27 16.52 7.63
CA GLY A 10 -8.50 16.41 6.38
C GLY A 10 -7.05 15.94 6.53
N ILE A 11 -6.45 16.05 7.73
CA ILE A 11 -4.99 15.93 7.93
C ILE A 11 -4.47 14.48 7.75
N ASN A 12 -5.36 13.49 7.71
CA ASN A 12 -5.00 12.07 7.48
C ASN A 12 -5.82 11.41 6.36
N LYS A 13 -6.43 12.21 5.48
CA LYS A 13 -7.06 11.67 4.28
C LYS A 13 -5.96 11.14 3.38
N SER A 14 -6.04 9.83 3.12
CA SER A 14 -5.34 9.16 2.02
C SER A 14 -5.37 10.03 0.76
N ILE A 15 -4.23 10.17 0.08
CA ILE A 15 -4.09 10.98 -1.14
C ILE A 15 -4.92 10.30 -2.26
N GLU A 16 -6.17 10.70 -2.36
CA GLU A 16 -7.15 10.23 -3.33
C GLU A 16 -7.40 11.36 -4.34
N PHE A 17 -7.00 11.16 -5.60
CA PHE A 17 -7.32 12.06 -6.68
C PHE A 17 -8.64 11.61 -7.32
N ARG A 18 -9.74 12.29 -7.01
CA ARG A 18 -11.08 12.04 -7.61
C ARG A 18 -11.51 10.55 -7.57
N GLY A 19 -11.21 9.84 -6.48
CA GLY A 19 -11.56 8.42 -6.30
C GLY A 19 -10.54 7.42 -6.86
N ILE A 20 -9.48 7.90 -7.52
CA ILE A 20 -8.31 7.10 -7.89
C ILE A 20 -7.26 7.28 -6.79
N LYS A 21 -6.75 6.17 -6.28
CA LYS A 21 -5.75 6.20 -5.21
C LYS A 21 -4.36 6.28 -5.80
N ALA A 22 -3.43 6.96 -5.13
CA ALA A 22 -2.09 7.26 -5.64
C ALA A 22 -1.38 6.05 -6.28
N GLN A 23 -1.49 4.85 -5.67
CA GLN A 23 -0.87 3.63 -6.19
C GLN A 23 -1.35 3.25 -7.61
N TYR A 24 -2.63 3.42 -7.92
CA TYR A 24 -3.19 3.05 -9.24
C TYR A 24 -2.84 4.04 -10.33
N ILE A 25 -2.59 5.31 -9.98
CA ILE A 25 -2.13 6.33 -10.92
C ILE A 25 -0.74 5.97 -11.44
N VAL A 26 0.13 5.46 -10.56
CA VAL A 26 1.48 5.00 -10.96
C VAL A 26 1.37 3.83 -11.95
N TYR A 27 0.51 2.84 -11.70
CA TYR A 27 0.30 1.73 -12.64
C TYR A 27 -0.29 2.21 -13.98
N LEU A 28 -1.22 3.18 -13.96
CA LEU A 28 -1.76 3.77 -15.18
C LEU A 28 -0.66 4.44 -16.01
N ALA A 29 0.20 5.24 -15.36
CA ALA A 29 1.29 5.94 -16.01
C ALA A 29 2.31 4.96 -16.62
N ALA A 30 2.74 3.95 -15.85
CA ALA A 30 3.63 2.91 -16.34
C ALA A 30 3.00 2.13 -17.52
N GLY A 31 1.70 1.82 -17.43
CA GLY A 31 0.96 1.16 -18.51
C GLY A 31 0.88 2.00 -19.78
N LEU A 32 0.70 3.31 -19.67
CA LEU A 32 0.69 4.23 -20.82
C LEU A 32 2.08 4.33 -21.49
N VAL A 33 3.15 4.38 -20.71
CA VAL A 33 4.52 4.34 -21.24
C VAL A 33 4.78 3.02 -21.97
N PHE A 34 4.38 1.90 -21.38
CA PHE A 34 4.47 0.59 -22.03
C PHE A 34 3.67 0.54 -23.33
N LEU A 35 2.46 1.11 -23.34
CA LEU A 35 1.60 1.14 -24.53
C LEU A 35 2.23 1.95 -25.67
N LEU A 36 2.93 3.03 -25.33
CA LEU A 36 3.71 3.82 -26.28
C LEU A 36 4.86 3.02 -26.88
N LEU A 37 5.65 2.32 -26.06
CA LEU A 37 6.72 1.44 -26.55
C LEU A 37 6.18 0.30 -27.41
N PHE A 38 5.06 -0.29 -27.00
CA PHE A 38 4.39 -1.35 -27.75
C PHE A 38 3.93 -0.86 -29.13
N PHE A 39 3.33 0.34 -29.20
CA PHE A 39 3.01 0.99 -30.46
C PHE A 39 4.25 1.17 -31.34
N THR A 40 5.35 1.68 -30.78
CA THR A 40 6.60 1.87 -31.52
C THR A 40 7.13 0.58 -32.11
N ILE A 41 7.11 -0.52 -31.35
CA ILE A 41 7.56 -1.84 -31.82
C ILE A 41 6.69 -2.34 -32.98
N ILE A 42 5.36 -2.31 -32.82
CA ILE A 42 4.41 -2.75 -33.86
C ILE A 42 4.56 -1.92 -35.13
N TYR A 43 4.76 -0.61 -34.98
CA TYR A 43 4.94 0.30 -36.10
C TYR A 43 6.23 -0.01 -36.89
N ILE A 44 7.34 -0.29 -36.19
CA ILE A 44 8.63 -0.64 -36.83
C ILE A 44 8.54 -1.98 -37.58
N ILE A 45 7.73 -2.92 -37.11
CA ILE A 45 7.49 -4.21 -37.79
C ILE A 45 6.75 -4.02 -39.14
N GLY A 46 6.21 -2.84 -39.42
CA GLY A 46 5.54 -2.52 -40.68
C GLY A 46 4.05 -2.89 -40.70
N ILE A 47 3.44 -3.10 -39.53
CA ILE A 47 1.99 -3.30 -39.43
C ILE A 47 1.26 -2.02 -39.87
N ASN A 48 0.17 -2.17 -40.63
CA ASN A 48 -0.63 -1.06 -41.11
C ASN A 48 -1.07 -0.15 -39.94
N ILE A 49 -0.83 1.16 -40.09
CA ILE A 49 -1.12 2.18 -39.07
C ILE A 49 -2.58 2.14 -38.61
N TYR A 50 -3.53 1.85 -39.50
CA TYR A 50 -4.95 1.76 -39.14
C TYR A 50 -5.22 0.63 -38.13
N VAL A 51 -4.60 -0.54 -38.35
CA VAL A 51 -4.70 -1.68 -37.45
C VAL A 51 -4.01 -1.36 -36.11
N CYS A 52 -2.83 -0.73 -36.18
CA CYS A 52 -2.07 -0.32 -35.01
C CYS A 52 -2.88 0.63 -34.10
N VAL A 53 -3.55 1.63 -34.69
CA VAL A 53 -4.41 2.58 -33.97
C VAL A 53 -5.57 1.87 -33.27
N VAL A 54 -6.26 0.96 -33.95
CA VAL A 54 -7.38 0.20 -33.35
C VAL A 54 -6.91 -0.62 -32.15
N ILE A 55 -5.76 -1.30 -32.27
CA ILE A 55 -5.18 -2.11 -31.19
C ILE A 55 -4.82 -1.23 -29.99
N ILE A 56 -4.18 -0.09 -30.22
CA ILE A 56 -3.76 0.83 -29.14
C ILE A 56 -4.95 1.46 -28.45
N LEU A 57 -5.98 1.89 -29.20
CA LEU A 57 -7.20 2.44 -28.60
C LEU A 57 -7.94 1.40 -27.75
N ALA A 58 -8.10 0.17 -28.27
CA ALA A 58 -8.72 -0.91 -27.52
C ALA A 58 -7.92 -1.26 -26.26
N SER A 59 -6.60 -1.36 -26.37
CA SER A 59 -5.69 -1.66 -25.26
C SER A 59 -5.67 -0.53 -24.22
N GLY A 60 -5.70 0.74 -24.65
CA GLY A 60 -5.78 1.90 -23.77
C GLY A 60 -7.09 1.96 -22.99
N ALA A 61 -8.22 1.69 -23.66
CA ALA A 61 -9.52 1.59 -23.00
C ALA A 61 -9.56 0.42 -22.00
N ALA A 62 -9.01 -0.74 -22.37
CA ALA A 62 -8.89 -1.90 -21.48
C ALA A 62 -8.01 -1.59 -20.26
N LEU A 63 -6.87 -0.92 -20.45
CA LEU A 63 -5.98 -0.49 -19.38
C LEU A 63 -6.72 0.44 -18.40
N PHE A 64 -7.37 1.49 -18.92
CA PHE A 64 -8.07 2.46 -18.08
C PHE A 64 -9.19 1.80 -17.28
N THR A 65 -10.07 1.03 -17.93
CA THR A 65 -11.18 0.33 -17.26
C THR A 65 -10.69 -0.66 -16.20
N THR A 66 -9.62 -1.40 -16.49
CA THR A 66 -9.00 -2.33 -15.55
C THR A 66 -8.44 -1.59 -14.35
N VAL A 67 -7.60 -0.57 -14.54
CA VAL A 67 -6.98 0.18 -13.43
C VAL A 67 -8.05 0.84 -12.55
N GLN A 68 -9.10 1.42 -13.15
CA GLN A 68 -10.24 1.97 -12.40
C GLN A 68 -10.95 0.92 -11.55
N ARG A 69 -11.19 -0.27 -12.11
CA ARG A 69 -11.82 -1.39 -11.40
C ARG A 69 -10.96 -1.87 -10.24
N PHE A 70 -9.65 -1.98 -10.44
CA PHE A 70 -8.69 -2.33 -9.38
C PHE A 70 -8.64 -1.27 -8.28
N SER A 71 -8.63 0.02 -8.65
CA SER A 71 -8.64 1.14 -7.70
C SER A 71 -9.84 1.08 -6.77
N LYS A 72 -11.04 0.85 -7.32
CA LYS A 72 -12.29 0.72 -6.55
C LYS A 72 -12.32 -0.55 -5.70
N LYS A 73 -11.82 -1.68 -6.22
CA LYS A 73 -11.89 -2.98 -5.53
C LYS A 73 -10.95 -3.10 -4.33
N TYR A 74 -9.71 -2.64 -4.45
CA TYR A 74 -8.67 -2.91 -3.45
C TYR A 74 -8.34 -1.70 -2.58
N GLY A 75 -8.69 -0.48 -2.97
CA GLY A 75 -8.38 0.69 -2.15
C GLY A 75 -6.86 0.96 -2.02
N GLN A 76 -6.44 1.86 -1.11
CA GLN A 76 -5.09 2.44 -1.13
C GLN A 76 -4.04 1.41 -0.77
N HIS A 77 -4.37 0.60 0.24
CA HIS A 77 -3.46 -0.35 0.84
C HIS A 77 -3.79 -1.80 0.43
N GLY A 78 -4.80 -2.05 -0.40
CA GLY A 78 -5.26 -3.42 -0.67
C GLY A 78 -4.27 -4.26 -1.47
N LEU A 79 -3.59 -3.67 -2.46
CA LEU A 79 -2.55 -4.38 -3.20
C LEU A 79 -1.35 -4.71 -2.32
N ILE A 80 -0.93 -3.76 -1.48
CA ILE A 80 0.18 -3.96 -0.55
C ILE A 80 -0.21 -4.99 0.53
N LYS A 81 -1.45 -4.96 1.03
CA LYS A 81 -1.98 -5.95 1.98
C LYS A 81 -2.03 -7.35 1.38
N LYS A 82 -2.44 -7.47 0.10
CA LYS A 82 -2.45 -8.74 -0.62
C LYS A 82 -1.03 -9.27 -0.85
N ALA A 83 -0.09 -8.39 -1.22
CA ALA A 83 1.31 -8.73 -1.36
C ALA A 83 1.95 -9.13 -0.01
N ALA A 84 1.58 -8.47 1.08
CA ALA A 84 2.01 -8.85 2.42
C ALA A 84 1.47 -10.24 2.77
N GLN A 85 0.19 -10.53 2.52
CA GLN A 85 -0.40 -11.83 2.78
C GLN A 85 0.34 -12.98 2.08
N SER A 86 0.82 -12.78 0.84
CA SER A 86 1.64 -13.79 0.15
C SER A 86 3.02 -14.05 0.77
N ARG A 87 3.49 -13.15 1.64
CA ARG A 87 4.77 -13.27 2.35
C ARG A 87 4.62 -13.78 3.78
N LEU A 88 3.39 -13.97 4.27
CA LEU A 88 3.16 -14.51 5.60
C LEU A 88 3.34 -16.04 5.60
N PRO A 89 4.01 -16.62 6.62
CA PRO A 89 4.07 -18.06 6.79
C PRO A 89 2.68 -18.65 7.08
N SER A 90 2.42 -19.89 6.65
CA SER A 90 1.11 -20.54 6.83
C SER A 90 0.66 -20.63 8.28
N PHE A 91 1.60 -20.69 9.22
CA PHE A 91 1.30 -20.70 10.64
C PHE A 91 2.46 -20.08 11.43
N ILE A 92 2.10 -19.32 12.46
CA ILE A 92 3.04 -18.81 13.46
C ILE A 92 2.82 -19.66 14.71
N TYR A 93 3.76 -20.58 14.98
CA TYR A 93 3.76 -21.34 16.22
C TYR A 93 4.59 -20.62 17.28
N SER A 94 3.98 -20.31 18.42
CA SER A 94 4.71 -19.85 19.60
C SER A 94 4.54 -20.88 20.71
N SER A 95 5.60 -21.63 20.99
CA SER A 95 5.58 -22.70 22.00
C SER A 95 5.73 -22.19 23.44
N SER A 96 6.12 -20.92 23.63
CA SER A 96 6.50 -20.41 24.95
C SER A 96 6.03 -18.98 25.17
N ARG A 97 5.33 -18.75 26.29
CA ARG A 97 4.93 -17.42 26.75
C ARG A 97 6.07 -16.62 27.38
N LYS A 98 7.24 -17.24 27.60
CA LYS A 98 8.39 -16.61 28.27
C LYS A 98 8.88 -15.35 27.54
N ILE A 99 8.82 -15.34 26.20
CA ILE A 99 9.23 -14.19 25.37
C ILE A 99 8.39 -12.95 25.70
N PHE A 100 7.07 -13.11 25.87
CA PHE A 100 6.19 -11.99 26.19
C PHE A 100 6.38 -11.48 27.63
N PHE A 101 6.66 -12.37 28.57
CA PHE A 101 6.96 -11.97 29.95
C PHE A 101 8.30 -11.25 30.07
N GLN A 102 9.34 -11.68 29.34
CA GLN A 102 10.63 -10.97 29.32
C GLN A 102 10.52 -9.54 28.80
N LEU A 103 9.71 -9.31 27.76
CA LEU A 103 9.43 -7.96 27.25
C LEU A 103 8.75 -7.09 28.31
N SER A 104 7.74 -7.65 29.00
CA SER A 104 7.04 -6.92 30.07
C SER A 104 7.93 -6.60 31.27
N GLU A 105 8.89 -7.45 31.63
CA GLU A 105 9.84 -7.15 32.70
C GLU A 105 10.89 -6.12 32.27
N SER A 106 11.29 -6.14 31.00
CA SER A 106 12.21 -5.14 30.43
C SER A 106 11.60 -3.73 30.46
N ASP A 107 10.33 -3.61 30.05
CA ASP A 107 9.59 -2.34 30.09
C ASP A 107 9.44 -1.79 31.52
N LYS A 108 9.21 -2.68 32.50
CA LYS A 108 9.16 -2.30 33.93
C LYS A 108 10.51 -1.83 34.45
N HIS A 109 11.60 -2.51 34.08
CA HIS A 109 12.95 -2.17 34.50
C HIS A 109 13.42 -0.83 33.92
N GLU A 110 12.98 -0.49 32.71
CA GLU A 110 13.25 0.80 32.08
C GLU A 110 12.42 1.93 32.73
N ALA A 111 11.14 1.67 33.05
CA ALA A 111 10.28 2.60 33.77
C ALA A 111 10.74 2.86 35.22
N ASP A 112 11.28 1.85 35.92
CA ASP A 112 11.84 1.98 37.28
C ASP A 112 13.20 2.72 37.27
N LYS A 113 13.97 2.64 36.18
CA LYS A 113 15.19 3.45 35.98
C LYS A 113 14.88 4.93 35.77
N GLU A 114 13.84 5.27 35.01
CA GLU A 114 13.38 6.66 34.85
C GLU A 114 12.72 7.20 36.13
N THR A 115 12.08 6.34 36.93
CA THR A 115 11.38 6.74 38.17
C THR A 115 12.29 6.80 39.41
N GLY A 116 13.57 6.42 39.30
CA GLY A 116 14.55 6.62 40.38
C GLY A 116 14.19 5.92 41.70
N LYS A 117 13.54 4.75 41.66
CA LYS A 117 13.30 3.95 42.86
C LYS A 117 14.38 2.89 43.02
N ARG A 118 15.42 3.28 43.76
CA ARG A 118 16.46 2.42 44.30
C ARG A 118 15.82 1.39 45.24
N THR A 119 15.60 0.17 44.77
CA THR A 119 15.24 -0.95 45.65
C THR A 119 16.49 -1.35 46.46
N THR A 120 16.59 -0.82 47.67
CA THR A 120 17.38 -1.41 48.75
C THR A 120 16.67 -2.69 49.18
N ASN A 121 17.27 -3.86 48.93
CA ASN A 121 16.84 -5.10 49.56
C ASN A 121 17.91 -5.51 50.59
N LEU A 122 17.44 -5.65 51.82
CA LEU A 122 18.00 -6.52 52.85
C LEU A 122 18.02 -7.98 52.34
#